data_AF-A0A1B6NQS7-F1
#
_entry.id   AF-A0A1B6NQS7-F1
#
_cell.length_a   1.000
_cell.length_b   1.000
_cell.length_c   1.000
_cell.angle_alpha   90.00
_cell.angle_beta   90.00
_cell.angle_gamma   90.00
#
_symmetry.space_group_name_H-M   'P 1'
#
loop_
_entity.id
_entity.type
_entity.pdbx_description
1 polymer ?
#
loop_
_entity_poly.entity_id
_entity_poly.type
_entity_poly.pdbx_seq_one_letter_code
_entity_poly.pdbx_strand_id
1 'polypeptide(L)'
;MVLLTELSQQLAEFQQAQRDNQSNQNQNSGQQRFSMVSFHQAYGYEEFVEGIRPVMSGSIHANNSHSSNTQMSYAVQDGAFLKLCQRAARDPQHRYAMLIDEINRANVSRVFGELLSLIEPDKRAGKPNAMTIHLAYSGRAFSVPANIDIYATMNTQDHSLAPLDMALRRRFRFIDCPPQPELLPIIGDIASATDRAQADTVDLSKLLTGLNMRITQTLGAEAQLGHAFLFSVDDLAQLQMVLVEQIIPQLAQAAGGQVIILQYIFRDEQQPLSTQFIHDSQTMINNDLYDPMSKSHAATQHQMFAEQGAFLGQSMNVGGYMMNPDLIAKTGEFGKPAIYQRLYE
;
A
#
# COMPACT_ATOMS: atom_id res chain seq x y z
N MET A 1 -33.11 1.32 -28.40
CA MET A 1 -32.35 2.43 -29.02
C MET A 1 -32.01 3.54 -28.04
N VAL A 2 -32.91 3.96 -27.15
CA VAL A 2 -32.70 5.10 -26.21
C VAL A 2 -31.49 4.90 -25.26
N LEU A 3 -31.32 3.70 -24.68
CA LEU A 3 -30.22 3.37 -23.76
C LEU A 3 -28.82 3.46 -24.37
N LEU A 4 -28.66 3.15 -25.67
CA LEU A 4 -27.34 3.23 -26.33
C LEU A 4 -26.92 4.68 -26.57
N THR A 5 -27.89 5.55 -26.84
CA THR A 5 -27.70 7.01 -26.96
C THR A 5 -27.39 7.67 -25.62
N GLU A 6 -28.03 7.25 -24.53
CA GLU A 6 -27.69 7.76 -23.18
C GLU A 6 -26.28 7.32 -22.76
N LEU A 7 -25.92 6.06 -23.02
CA LEU A 7 -24.59 5.55 -22.65
C LEU A 7 -23.48 6.24 -23.46
N SER A 8 -23.70 6.51 -24.74
CA SER A 8 -22.71 7.21 -25.57
C SER A 8 -22.56 8.68 -25.17
N GLN A 9 -23.66 9.31 -24.73
CA GLN A 9 -23.65 10.68 -24.20
C GLN A 9 -22.89 10.76 -22.86
N GLN A 10 -23.12 9.81 -21.94
CA GLN A 10 -22.37 9.73 -20.68
C GLN A 10 -20.86 9.47 -20.91
N LEU A 11 -20.51 8.64 -21.90
CA LEU A 11 -19.12 8.39 -22.27
C LEU A 11 -18.44 9.65 -22.83
N ALA A 12 -19.17 10.42 -23.66
CA ALA A 12 -18.69 11.67 -24.20
C ALA A 12 -18.50 12.73 -23.10
N GLU A 13 -19.45 12.85 -22.18
CA GLU A 13 -19.37 13.73 -21.00
C GLU A 13 -18.20 13.34 -20.09
N PHE A 14 -17.99 12.05 -19.85
CA PHE A 14 -16.84 11.56 -19.07
C PHE A 14 -15.50 11.87 -19.75
N GLN A 15 -15.39 11.67 -21.07
CA GLN A 15 -14.19 12.01 -21.85
C GLN A 15 -13.96 13.52 -21.93
N GLN A 16 -15.03 14.31 -21.94
CA GLN A 16 -14.96 15.77 -21.88
C GLN A 16 -14.47 16.20 -20.50
N ALA A 17 -15.03 15.67 -19.41
CA ALA A 17 -14.61 15.93 -18.05
C ALA A 17 -13.15 15.52 -17.78
N GLN A 18 -12.67 14.43 -18.39
CA GLN A 18 -11.26 14.04 -18.35
C GLN A 18 -10.35 15.02 -19.09
N ARG A 19 -10.76 15.47 -20.29
CA ARG A 19 -10.03 16.50 -21.04
C ARG A 19 -10.02 17.83 -20.32
N ASP A 20 -11.15 18.23 -19.75
CA ASP A 20 -11.33 19.47 -19.00
C ASP A 20 -10.52 19.44 -17.69
N ASN A 21 -10.43 18.29 -17.01
CA ASN A 21 -9.51 18.11 -15.86
C ASN A 21 -8.04 18.17 -16.29
N GLN A 22 -7.66 17.57 -17.42
CA GLN A 22 -6.29 17.69 -17.96
C GLN A 22 -5.96 19.12 -18.40
N SER A 23 -6.91 19.85 -18.99
CA SER A 23 -6.71 21.25 -19.37
C SER A 23 -6.76 22.21 -18.17
N ASN A 24 -7.58 21.94 -17.15
CA ASN A 24 -7.60 22.72 -15.91
C ASN A 24 -6.35 22.48 -15.03
N GLN A 25 -5.77 21.27 -15.06
CA GLN A 25 -4.43 21.04 -14.52
C GLN A 25 -3.37 21.88 -15.24
N ASN A 26 -3.50 22.08 -16.55
CA ASN A 26 -2.58 22.91 -17.34
C ASN A 26 -2.80 24.43 -17.17
N GLN A 27 -4.00 24.89 -16.81
CA GLN A 27 -4.30 26.33 -16.73
C GLN A 27 -4.14 26.95 -15.33
N ASN A 28 -4.15 26.15 -14.25
CA ASN A 28 -4.06 26.66 -12.87
C ASN A 28 -2.83 26.19 -12.06
N SER A 29 -1.80 25.70 -12.73
CA SER A 29 -0.57 25.27 -12.07
C SER A 29 0.49 26.38 -12.15
N GLY A 30 0.80 27.03 -11.02
CA GLY A 30 2.18 27.49 -10.81
C GLY A 30 3.09 26.31 -11.17
N GLN A 31 3.99 26.50 -12.13
CA GLN A 31 4.71 25.42 -12.85
C GLN A 31 4.99 24.22 -11.92
N GLN A 32 4.22 23.13 -12.05
CA GLN A 32 4.45 21.96 -11.21
C GLN A 32 5.83 21.40 -11.55
N ARG A 33 6.78 21.59 -10.63
CA ARG A 33 8.19 21.18 -10.79
C ARG A 33 8.43 19.74 -10.37
N PHE A 34 7.40 18.93 -10.28
CA PHE A 34 7.55 17.51 -9.99
C PHE A 34 6.74 16.65 -10.94
N SER A 35 7.05 15.36 -10.97
CA SER A 35 6.27 14.32 -11.60
C SER A 35 6.22 13.13 -10.67
N MET A 36 5.04 12.57 -10.44
CA MET A 36 4.85 11.39 -9.62
C MET A 36 4.41 10.21 -10.49
N VAL A 37 5.01 9.04 -10.28
CA VAL A 37 4.65 7.78 -10.92
C VAL A 37 4.68 6.67 -9.89
N SER A 38 3.81 5.67 -10.04
CA SER A 38 3.82 4.47 -9.21
C SER A 38 4.21 3.26 -10.06
N PHE A 39 5.27 2.58 -9.67
CA PHE A 39 5.74 1.39 -10.36
C PHE A 39 4.85 0.20 -10.03
N HIS A 40 4.62 -0.62 -11.04
CA HIS A 40 3.86 -1.86 -10.97
C HIS A 40 4.44 -2.84 -11.99
N GLN A 41 4.05 -4.11 -11.92
CA GLN A 41 4.70 -5.17 -12.69
C GLN A 41 4.68 -4.96 -14.22
N ALA A 42 3.67 -4.25 -14.74
CA ALA A 42 3.54 -3.92 -16.16
C ALA A 42 4.18 -2.58 -16.55
N TYR A 43 4.73 -1.82 -15.60
CA TYR A 43 5.34 -0.53 -15.87
C TYR A 43 6.71 -0.73 -16.54
N GLY A 44 6.86 -0.20 -17.75
CA GLY A 44 8.00 -0.45 -18.61
C GLY A 44 8.85 0.77 -18.92
N TYR A 45 9.80 0.56 -19.82
CA TYR A 45 10.63 1.63 -20.38
C TYR A 45 9.77 2.61 -21.19
N GLU A 46 8.75 2.11 -21.86
CA GLU A 46 7.86 2.81 -22.79
C GLU A 46 6.99 3.87 -22.11
N GLU A 47 6.68 3.70 -20.82
CA GLU A 47 5.96 4.66 -19.99
C GLU A 47 6.89 5.69 -19.35
N PHE A 48 8.10 5.27 -18.98
CA PHE A 48 9.04 6.08 -18.19
C PHE A 48 9.94 6.95 -19.05
N VAL A 49 10.54 6.34 -20.08
CA VAL A 49 11.54 6.95 -20.96
C VAL A 49 10.90 7.38 -22.27
N GLU A 50 10.66 6.46 -23.21
CA GLU A 50 9.91 6.73 -24.43
C GLU A 50 9.38 5.43 -25.04
N GLY A 51 8.24 5.52 -25.72
CA GLY A 51 7.60 4.35 -26.32
C GLY A 51 6.86 4.70 -27.60
N ILE A 52 6.68 3.70 -28.46
CA ILE A 52 5.89 3.83 -29.68
C ILE A 52 4.41 3.74 -29.33
N ARG A 53 3.63 4.77 -29.66
CA ARG A 53 2.17 4.78 -29.47
C ARG A 53 1.46 5.03 -30.81
N PRO A 54 0.30 4.39 -31.03
CA PRO A 54 -0.51 4.66 -32.21
C PRO A 54 -1.11 6.06 -32.13
N VAL A 55 -1.04 6.80 -33.22
CA VAL A 55 -1.64 8.12 -33.40
C VAL A 55 -2.55 8.07 -34.62
N MET A 56 -3.80 8.50 -34.43
CA MET A 56 -4.78 8.62 -35.50
C MET A 56 -4.48 9.90 -36.28
N SER A 57 -4.05 9.77 -37.54
CA SER A 57 -3.91 10.93 -38.41
C SER A 57 -5.27 11.21 -39.06
N GLY A 58 -6.00 12.17 -38.51
CA GLY A 58 -7.24 12.66 -39.12
C GLY A 58 -6.92 13.71 -40.18
N SER A 59 -7.34 13.48 -41.42
CA SER A 59 -7.33 14.52 -42.46
C SER A 59 -8.26 15.68 -42.06
N ILE A 60 -7.71 16.66 -41.35
CA ILE A 60 -8.37 17.96 -41.15
C ILE A 60 -8.10 18.77 -42.42
N HIS A 61 -8.82 18.48 -43.50
CA HIS A 61 -9.12 19.47 -44.52
C HIS A 61 -10.53 19.25 -45.06
N ALA A 62 -11.35 20.27 -44.83
CA ALA A 62 -12.65 20.48 -45.41
C ALA A 62 -12.57 20.38 -46.95
N ASN A 63 -13.32 19.42 -47.51
CA ASN A 63 -14.23 19.61 -48.64
C ASN A 63 -14.70 18.23 -49.11
N ASN A 64 -15.97 17.92 -48.81
CA ASN A 64 -16.85 16.95 -49.46
C ASN A 64 -16.18 15.84 -50.30
N SER A 65 -15.62 14.83 -49.64
CA SER A 65 -15.50 13.49 -50.24
C SER A 65 -15.53 12.42 -49.16
N HIS A 66 -16.52 11.52 -49.23
CA HIS A 66 -16.62 10.32 -48.40
C HIS A 66 -15.43 9.39 -48.66
N SER A 67 -14.37 9.57 -47.87
CA SER A 67 -13.28 8.60 -47.71
C SER A 67 -12.75 8.72 -46.29
N SER A 68 -13.46 8.09 -45.35
CA SER A 68 -13.05 7.99 -43.96
C SER A 68 -11.96 6.93 -43.79
N ASN A 69 -10.80 7.14 -44.42
CA ASN A 69 -9.66 6.28 -44.20
C ASN A 69 -8.79 6.88 -43.09
N THR A 70 -9.21 6.67 -41.85
CA THR A 70 -8.41 7.00 -40.66
C THR A 70 -7.17 6.12 -40.68
N GLN A 71 -6.06 6.64 -41.19
CA GLN A 71 -4.80 5.91 -41.25
C GLN A 71 -4.15 5.95 -39.86
N MET A 72 -3.99 4.78 -39.24
CA MET A 72 -3.24 4.62 -38.00
C MET A 72 -1.75 4.76 -38.31
N SER A 73 -1.09 5.69 -37.63
CA SER A 73 0.36 5.89 -37.69
C SER A 73 0.99 5.58 -36.33
N TYR A 74 2.28 5.28 -36.29
CA TYR A 74 3.01 5.04 -35.04
C TYR A 74 3.96 6.21 -34.80
N ALA A 75 3.90 6.81 -33.60
CA ALA A 75 4.79 7.88 -33.20
C ALA A 75 5.52 7.53 -31.90
N VAL A 76 6.79 7.91 -31.81
CA VAL A 76 7.53 7.84 -30.54
C VAL A 76 7.04 8.96 -29.63
N GLN A 77 6.63 8.59 -28.41
CA GLN A 77 6.16 9.53 -27.40
C GLN A 77 7.04 9.48 -26.17
N ASP A 78 7.31 10.67 -25.63
CA ASP A 78 8.12 10.83 -24.43
C ASP A 78 7.35 10.35 -23.19
N GLY A 79 8.04 9.54 -22.38
CA GLY A 79 7.59 9.07 -21.09
C GLY A 79 7.66 10.15 -20.01
N ALA A 80 7.22 9.79 -18.81
CA ALA A 80 7.12 10.71 -17.68
C ALA A 80 8.45 11.36 -17.31
N PHE A 81 9.54 10.59 -17.30
CA PHE A 81 10.86 11.07 -16.91
C PHE A 81 11.46 12.01 -17.96
N LEU A 82 11.36 11.68 -19.25
CA LEU A 82 11.86 12.56 -20.32
C LEU A 82 11.10 13.88 -20.38
N LYS A 83 9.77 13.85 -20.22
CA LYS A 83 8.95 15.07 -20.12
C LYS A 83 9.37 15.96 -18.94
N LEU A 84 9.66 15.37 -17.78
CA LEU A 84 10.20 16.11 -16.64
C LEU A 84 11.58 16.70 -16.95
N CYS A 85 12.47 15.93 -17.58
CA CYS A 85 13.80 16.39 -17.96
C CYS A 85 13.77 17.55 -18.95
N GLN A 86 12.88 17.52 -19.93
CA GLN A 86 12.73 18.64 -20.87
C GLN A 86 12.24 19.92 -20.19
N ARG A 87 11.33 19.80 -19.22
CA ARG A 87 10.89 20.95 -18.41
C ARG A 87 12.05 21.50 -17.58
N ALA A 88 12.78 20.63 -16.89
CA ALA A 88 13.94 21.01 -16.07
C ALA A 88 15.07 21.64 -16.90
N ALA A 89 15.32 21.15 -18.11
CA ALA A 89 16.32 21.72 -19.02
C ALA A 89 15.96 23.14 -19.50
N ARG A 90 14.67 23.45 -19.65
CA ARG A 90 14.17 24.78 -20.02
C ARG A 90 14.15 25.77 -18.86
N ASP A 91 14.23 25.29 -17.62
CA ASP A 91 14.26 26.10 -16.42
C ASP A 91 15.41 25.70 -15.46
N PRO A 92 16.68 26.03 -15.81
CA PRO A 92 17.84 25.61 -15.03
C PRO A 92 17.95 26.24 -13.63
N GLN A 93 17.21 27.33 -13.38
CA GLN A 93 17.27 28.07 -12.11
C GLN A 93 16.49 27.38 -10.98
N HIS A 94 15.60 26.45 -11.33
CA HIS A 94 14.75 25.77 -10.36
C HIS A 94 15.00 24.27 -10.35
N ARG A 95 14.80 23.66 -9.19
CA ARG A 95 14.90 22.21 -9.03
C ARG A 95 13.59 21.55 -9.41
N TYR A 96 13.72 20.37 -10.01
CA TYR A 96 12.62 19.49 -10.37
C TYR A 96 12.74 18.16 -9.63
N ALA A 97 11.62 17.52 -9.30
CA ALA A 97 11.61 16.25 -8.57
C ALA A 97 10.85 15.15 -9.34
N MET A 98 11.48 13.99 -9.50
CA MET A 98 10.82 12.76 -9.92
C MET A 98 10.49 11.95 -8.67
N LEU A 99 9.22 11.73 -8.40
CA LEU A 99 8.73 10.92 -7.29
C LEU A 99 8.31 9.55 -7.85
N ILE A 100 8.98 8.49 -7.41
CA ILE A 100 8.73 7.12 -7.84
C ILE A 100 8.21 6.33 -6.66
N ASP A 101 6.94 6.00 -6.67
CA ASP A 101 6.34 5.18 -5.64
C ASP A 101 6.54 3.69 -5.95
N GLU A 102 6.79 2.89 -4.92
CA GLU A 102 6.93 1.43 -4.99
C GLU A 102 7.97 0.95 -6.02
N ILE A 103 9.19 1.50 -5.95
CA ILE A 103 10.22 1.30 -6.98
C ILE A 103 10.59 -0.17 -7.20
N ASN A 104 10.46 -1.03 -6.18
CA ASN A 104 10.71 -2.46 -6.28
C ASN A 104 9.62 -3.24 -7.03
N ARG A 105 8.43 -2.66 -7.26
CA ARG A 105 7.32 -3.34 -7.95
C ARG A 105 7.47 -3.45 -9.47
N ALA A 106 8.53 -2.87 -10.03
CA ALA A 106 8.90 -3.03 -11.43
C ALA A 106 10.36 -3.46 -11.58
N ASN A 107 10.74 -4.00 -12.74
CA ASN A 107 12.14 -4.24 -13.06
C ASN A 107 12.83 -2.89 -13.38
N VAL A 108 13.37 -2.26 -12.34
CA VAL A 108 13.95 -0.91 -12.41
C VAL A 108 15.08 -0.82 -13.45
N SER A 109 15.92 -1.85 -13.58
CA SER A 109 16.99 -1.87 -14.60
C SER A 109 16.43 -1.80 -16.02
N ARG A 110 15.29 -2.48 -16.28
CA ARG A 110 14.58 -2.38 -17.56
C ARG A 110 13.89 -1.03 -17.74
N VAL A 111 13.24 -0.51 -16.69
CA VAL A 111 12.49 0.76 -16.76
C VAL A 111 13.42 1.95 -17.04
N PHE A 112 14.58 2.01 -16.38
CA PHE A 112 15.57 3.07 -16.63
C PHE A 112 16.38 2.82 -17.90
N GLY A 113 16.56 1.57 -18.32
CA GLY A 113 17.29 1.20 -19.52
C GLY A 113 18.68 1.87 -19.58
N GLU A 114 18.94 2.57 -20.67
CA GLU A 114 20.18 3.30 -20.92
C GLU A 114 20.39 4.53 -19.99
N LEU A 115 19.31 5.07 -19.40
CA LEU A 115 19.40 6.21 -18.48
C LEU A 115 20.00 5.84 -17.12
N LEU A 116 20.13 4.55 -16.82
CA LEU A 116 20.65 4.07 -15.55
C LEU A 116 22.04 4.63 -15.21
N SER A 117 22.86 4.93 -16.21
CA SER A 117 24.16 5.58 -15.97
C SER A 117 24.07 7.10 -15.82
N LEU A 118 23.04 7.75 -16.40
CA LEU A 118 22.88 9.20 -16.40
C LEU A 118 22.22 9.75 -15.12
N ILE A 119 21.62 8.89 -14.30
CA ILE A 119 21.09 9.32 -13.00
C ILE A 119 22.19 9.64 -11.98
N GLU A 120 23.43 9.22 -12.22
CA GLU A 120 24.59 9.54 -11.39
C GLU A 120 24.88 11.06 -11.41
N PRO A 121 25.04 11.73 -10.24
CA PRO A 121 25.15 13.19 -10.18
C PRO A 121 26.29 13.82 -10.99
N ASP A 122 27.40 13.11 -11.20
CA ASP A 122 28.58 13.59 -11.93
C ASP A 122 28.45 13.46 -13.45
N LYS A 123 27.56 12.58 -13.93
CA LYS A 123 27.31 12.29 -15.36
C LYS A 123 26.20 13.12 -15.99
N ARG A 124 25.53 13.96 -15.19
CA ARG A 124 24.45 14.83 -15.64
C ARG A 124 24.95 16.02 -16.46
N ALA A 125 24.07 16.60 -17.26
CA ALA A 125 24.37 17.78 -18.07
C ALA A 125 24.88 18.93 -17.19
N GLY A 126 26.00 19.55 -17.60
CA GLY A 126 26.63 20.65 -16.86
C GLY A 126 27.54 20.23 -15.70
N LYS A 127 27.86 18.93 -15.58
CA LYS A 127 28.80 18.38 -14.58
C LYS A 127 30.12 17.94 -15.22
N PRO A 128 31.20 17.74 -14.44
CA PRO A 128 32.53 17.49 -14.98
C PRO A 128 32.62 16.26 -15.90
N ASN A 129 31.87 15.20 -15.59
CA ASN A 129 31.84 13.95 -16.34
C ASN A 129 30.57 13.80 -17.17
N ALA A 130 29.98 14.92 -17.63
CA ALA A 130 28.71 14.93 -18.34
C ALA A 130 28.72 13.91 -19.50
N MET A 131 27.71 13.04 -19.50
CA MET A 131 27.54 12.00 -20.49
C MET A 131 26.26 12.25 -21.29
N THR A 132 26.30 11.92 -22.57
CA THR A 132 25.16 11.94 -23.47
C THR A 132 25.03 10.57 -24.09
N ILE A 133 23.81 10.06 -24.20
CA ILE A 133 23.50 8.78 -24.82
C ILE A 133 22.48 8.97 -25.94
N HIS A 134 22.33 7.97 -26.80
CA HIS A 134 21.26 7.93 -27.79
C HIS A 134 20.13 7.04 -27.28
N LEU A 135 18.91 7.56 -27.32
CA LEU A 135 17.73 6.82 -26.88
C LEU A 135 17.35 5.72 -27.89
N ALA A 136 16.81 4.62 -27.38
CA ALA A 136 16.58 3.41 -28.18
C ALA A 136 15.56 3.57 -29.32
N TYR A 137 14.46 4.29 -29.13
CA TYR A 137 13.39 4.39 -30.14
C TYR A 137 13.59 5.59 -31.06
N SER A 138 13.84 6.77 -30.49
CA SER A 138 13.97 8.02 -31.25
C SER A 138 15.38 8.25 -31.82
N GLY A 139 16.40 7.58 -31.28
CA GLY A 139 17.81 7.81 -31.64
C GLY A 139 18.36 9.18 -31.23
N ARG A 140 17.55 10.04 -30.61
CA ARG A 140 17.98 11.40 -30.25
C ARG A 140 18.99 11.35 -29.11
N ALA A 141 19.95 12.28 -29.17
CA ALA A 141 20.91 12.47 -28.09
C ALA A 141 20.19 13.03 -26.85
N PHE A 142 20.43 12.42 -25.69
CA PHE A 142 19.81 12.79 -24.43
C PHE A 142 20.81 12.77 -23.27
N SER A 143 20.67 13.73 -22.36
CA SER A 143 21.40 13.81 -21.09
C SER A 143 20.46 14.30 -19.99
N VAL A 144 20.63 13.79 -18.77
CA VAL A 144 19.79 14.15 -17.62
C VAL A 144 20.24 15.51 -17.06
N PRO A 145 19.35 16.50 -16.92
CA PRO A 145 19.68 17.80 -16.30
C PRO A 145 20.16 17.69 -14.85
N ALA A 146 21.11 18.55 -14.45
CA ALA A 146 21.64 18.56 -13.08
C ALA A 146 20.65 19.02 -12.01
N ASN A 147 19.59 19.74 -12.39
CA ASN A 147 18.55 20.29 -11.51
C ASN A 147 17.38 19.32 -11.25
N ILE A 148 17.57 18.01 -11.42
CA ILE A 148 16.56 16.99 -11.14
C ILE A 148 16.93 16.16 -9.92
N ASP A 149 16.01 15.98 -9.00
CA ASP A 149 16.12 15.02 -7.91
C ASP A 149 15.20 13.83 -8.16
N ILE A 150 15.65 12.63 -7.80
CA ILE A 150 14.83 11.42 -7.90
C ILE A 150 14.63 10.91 -6.48
N TYR A 151 13.38 10.91 -6.03
CA TYR A 151 12.96 10.33 -4.77
C TYR A 151 12.16 9.08 -5.06
N ALA A 152 12.42 8.02 -4.31
CA ALA A 152 11.73 6.75 -4.48
C ALA A 152 11.32 6.17 -3.14
N THR A 153 10.13 5.58 -3.08
CA THR A 153 9.68 4.77 -1.95
C THR A 153 9.88 3.30 -2.30
N MET A 154 10.10 2.47 -1.28
CA MET A 154 10.26 1.03 -1.42
C MET A 154 9.61 0.37 -0.21
N ASN A 155 8.71 -0.58 -0.44
CA ASN A 155 8.23 -1.46 0.62
C ASN A 155 9.16 -2.67 0.75
N THR A 156 9.86 -2.83 1.87
CA THR A 156 10.84 -3.91 2.05
C THR A 156 10.22 -5.27 2.37
N GLN A 157 8.94 -5.32 2.79
CA GLN A 157 8.23 -6.55 3.16
C GLN A 157 7.78 -7.40 1.97
N ASP A 158 7.63 -6.79 0.80
CA ASP A 158 7.06 -7.47 -0.35
C ASP A 158 8.12 -8.34 -1.06
N HIS A 159 8.21 -9.60 -0.61
CA HIS A 159 9.12 -10.61 -1.17
C HIS A 159 8.76 -11.08 -2.59
N SER A 160 7.61 -10.66 -3.13
CA SER A 160 7.17 -11.03 -4.48
C SER A 160 7.83 -10.21 -5.60
N LEU A 161 8.72 -9.29 -5.22
CA LEU A 161 9.21 -8.22 -6.07
C LEU A 161 10.61 -8.49 -6.62
N ALA A 162 10.92 -7.86 -7.76
CA ALA A 162 12.23 -8.00 -8.38
C ALA A 162 13.29 -7.40 -7.45
N PRO A 163 14.32 -8.18 -7.04
CA PRO A 163 15.36 -7.66 -6.16
C PRO A 163 16.06 -6.49 -6.84
N LEU A 164 16.27 -5.40 -6.08
CA LEU A 164 16.95 -4.23 -6.61
C LEU A 164 18.41 -4.57 -6.91
N ASP A 165 18.79 -4.43 -8.19
CA ASP A 165 20.14 -4.69 -8.69
C ASP A 165 21.20 -3.85 -7.94
N MET A 166 22.39 -4.42 -7.74
CA MET A 166 23.56 -3.75 -7.16
C MET A 166 23.93 -2.48 -7.94
N ALA A 167 23.68 -2.48 -9.26
CA ALA A 167 23.84 -1.31 -10.12
C ALA A 167 22.94 -0.13 -9.71
N LEU A 168 21.73 -0.37 -9.19
CA LEU A 168 20.86 0.68 -8.68
C LEU A 168 21.22 1.05 -7.24
N ARG A 169 21.56 0.06 -6.42
CA ARG A 169 21.96 0.29 -5.03
C ARG A 169 23.13 1.28 -4.91
N ARG A 170 24.09 1.26 -5.84
CA ARG A 170 25.22 2.22 -5.84
C ARG A 170 24.85 3.65 -6.27
N ARG A 171 23.66 3.87 -6.84
CA ARG A 171 23.22 5.15 -7.45
C ARG A 171 22.17 5.89 -6.61
N PHE A 172 21.54 5.17 -5.70
CA PHE A 172 20.59 5.72 -4.74
C PHE A 172 21.22 5.75 -3.35
N ARG A 173 20.89 6.78 -2.59
CA ARG A 173 21.09 6.78 -1.14
C ARG A 173 19.85 6.19 -0.50
N PHE A 174 20.01 5.11 0.26
CA PHE A 174 18.95 4.46 1.01
C PHE A 174 18.79 5.18 2.35
N ILE A 175 17.54 5.47 2.70
CA ILE A 175 17.17 6.04 3.99
C ILE A 175 16.13 5.10 4.55
N ASP A 176 16.46 4.45 5.66
CA ASP A 176 15.52 3.59 6.35
C ASP A 176 14.51 4.47 7.09
N CYS A 177 13.22 4.16 6.92
CA CYS A 177 12.11 4.85 7.57
C CYS A 177 11.43 3.89 8.55
N PRO A 178 12.02 3.65 9.75
CA PRO A 178 11.44 2.73 10.71
C PRO A 178 10.09 3.26 11.24
N PRO A 179 9.23 2.38 11.81
CA PRO A 179 8.04 2.83 12.51
C PRO A 179 8.39 3.81 13.63
N GLN A 180 7.54 4.82 13.83
CA GLN A 180 7.69 5.87 14.85
C GLN A 180 6.52 5.81 15.84
N PRO A 181 6.55 4.91 16.84
CA PRO A 181 5.49 4.79 17.82
C PRO A 181 5.25 6.09 18.60
N GLU A 182 6.24 6.96 18.74
CA GLU A 182 6.16 8.24 19.46
C GLU A 182 5.15 9.23 18.87
N LEU A 183 4.69 9.01 17.63
CA LEU A 183 3.67 9.84 16.97
C LEU A 183 2.24 9.45 17.34
N LEU A 184 2.04 8.32 18.02
CA LEU A 184 0.71 7.78 18.31
C LEU A 184 0.11 8.38 19.59
N PRO A 185 -1.21 8.67 19.59
CA PRO A 185 -1.88 9.22 20.76
C PRO A 185 -2.12 8.15 21.84
N ILE A 186 -2.43 8.62 23.05
CA ILE A 186 -3.01 7.79 24.10
C ILE A 186 -4.52 7.86 23.94
N ILE A 187 -5.19 6.71 23.86
CA ILE A 187 -6.65 6.60 23.75
C ILE A 187 -7.27 6.30 25.12
N GLY A 188 -8.49 6.75 25.36
CA GLY A 188 -9.23 6.52 26.62
C GLY A 188 -9.88 7.78 27.18
N ASP A 189 -10.73 7.61 28.18
CA ASP A 189 -11.59 8.68 28.69
C ASP A 189 -10.85 9.59 29.68
N ILE A 190 -10.12 10.58 29.15
CA ILE A 190 -9.30 11.55 29.91
C ILE A 190 -10.18 12.38 30.89
N ALA A 191 -11.51 12.45 30.68
CA ALA A 191 -12.43 13.24 31.49
C ALA A 191 -12.70 12.68 32.90
N SER A 192 -12.33 11.44 33.19
CA SER A 192 -12.54 10.78 34.49
C SER A 192 -11.29 10.79 35.39
N ALA A 193 -10.36 11.72 35.15
CA ALA A 193 -9.08 11.84 35.86
C ALA A 193 -9.22 12.43 37.27
N THR A 194 -9.85 11.68 38.17
CA THR A 194 -9.64 11.79 39.62
C THR A 194 -9.01 10.49 40.12
N ASP A 195 -7.69 10.49 40.28
CA ASP A 195 -6.82 9.59 41.05
C ASP A 195 -6.91 8.05 40.86
N ARG A 196 -7.80 7.52 40.02
CA ARG A 196 -7.86 6.09 39.62
C ARG A 196 -7.53 5.84 38.13
N ALA A 197 -7.24 6.90 37.38
CA ALA A 197 -7.28 6.95 35.92
C ALA A 197 -5.96 6.62 35.19
N GLN A 198 -5.17 5.67 35.71
CA GLN A 198 -4.13 4.99 34.90
C GLN A 198 -4.66 3.68 34.29
N ALA A 199 -5.79 3.17 34.79
CA ALA A 199 -6.29 1.83 34.48
C ALA A 199 -7.11 1.74 33.19
N ASP A 200 -7.70 2.86 32.72
CA ASP A 200 -8.62 2.86 31.57
C ASP A 200 -8.06 3.54 30.30
N THR A 201 -6.80 3.95 30.31
CA THR A 201 -6.15 4.54 29.13
C THR A 201 -5.26 3.53 28.42
N VAL A 202 -5.29 3.50 27.09
CA VAL A 202 -4.40 2.68 26.27
C VAL A 202 -3.35 3.55 25.58
N ASP A 203 -2.08 3.28 25.83
CA ASP A 203 -0.94 3.95 25.21
C ASP A 203 -0.55 3.20 23.93
N LEU A 204 -0.98 3.72 22.79
CA LEU A 204 -0.74 3.10 21.48
C LEU A 204 0.76 3.09 21.11
N SER A 205 1.53 4.05 21.63
CA SER A 205 2.98 4.09 21.43
C SER A 205 3.66 2.88 22.06
N LYS A 206 3.31 2.59 23.32
CA LYS A 206 3.81 1.40 24.03
C LYS A 206 3.30 0.10 23.42
N LEU A 207 2.04 0.08 22.98
CA LEU A 207 1.45 -1.07 22.30
C LEU A 207 2.25 -1.44 21.05
N LEU A 208 2.47 -0.48 20.15
CA LEU A 208 3.20 -0.71 18.91
C LEU A 208 4.65 -1.09 19.18
N THR A 209 5.30 -0.46 20.17
CA THR A 209 6.67 -0.77 20.57
C THR A 209 6.79 -2.21 21.07
N GLY A 210 5.89 -2.64 21.97
CA GLY A 210 5.89 -3.99 22.52
C GLY A 210 5.61 -5.04 21.45
N LEU A 211 4.64 -4.80 20.57
CA LEU A 211 4.36 -5.68 19.42
C LEU A 211 5.57 -5.75 18.48
N ASN A 212 6.13 -4.62 18.06
CA ASN A 212 7.26 -4.59 17.13
C ASN A 212 8.53 -5.23 17.71
N MET A 213 8.75 -5.12 19.03
CA MET A 213 9.85 -5.83 19.70
C MET A 213 9.71 -7.35 19.53
N ARG A 214 8.52 -7.90 19.80
CA ARG A 214 8.25 -9.33 19.67
C ARG A 214 8.26 -9.80 18.22
N ILE A 215 7.68 -9.02 17.31
CA ILE A 215 7.71 -9.28 15.86
C ILE A 215 9.16 -9.32 15.36
N THR A 216 10.00 -8.38 15.80
CA THR A 216 11.42 -8.35 15.41
C THR A 216 12.17 -9.59 15.89
N GLN A 217 11.82 -10.12 17.07
CA GLN A 217 12.43 -11.33 17.64
C GLN A 217 12.01 -12.61 16.91
N THR A 218 10.78 -12.68 16.39
CA THR A 218 10.25 -13.90 15.76
C THR A 218 10.30 -13.89 14.23
N LEU A 219 9.84 -12.80 13.61
CA LEU A 219 9.69 -12.64 12.16
C LEU A 219 10.81 -11.80 11.52
N GLY A 220 11.57 -11.07 12.34
CA GLY A 220 12.68 -10.21 11.90
C GLY A 220 12.31 -8.73 11.76
N ALA A 221 13.33 -7.88 11.57
CA ALA A 221 13.17 -6.43 11.56
C ALA A 221 12.31 -5.90 10.39
N GLU A 222 12.32 -6.59 9.25
CA GLU A 222 11.53 -6.18 8.08
C GLU A 222 10.01 -6.33 8.33
N ALA A 223 9.60 -7.24 9.20
CA ALA A 223 8.19 -7.55 9.46
C ALA A 223 7.50 -6.57 10.44
N GLN A 224 8.19 -5.53 10.89
CA GLN A 224 7.63 -4.55 11.81
C GLN A 224 6.37 -3.88 11.27
N LEU A 225 5.42 -3.61 12.16
CA LEU A 225 4.19 -2.89 11.85
C LEU A 225 4.44 -1.39 11.81
N GLY A 226 3.93 -0.74 10.77
CA GLY A 226 3.94 0.70 10.64
C GLY A 226 2.97 1.40 11.59
N HIS A 227 3.32 2.60 12.03
CA HIS A 227 2.45 3.43 12.88
C HIS A 227 1.18 3.91 12.15
N ALA A 228 1.12 3.82 10.82
CA ALA A 228 -0.05 4.18 10.02
C ALA A 228 -1.31 3.39 10.39
N PHE A 229 -1.19 2.13 10.82
CA PHE A 229 -2.34 1.31 11.25
C PHE A 229 -3.09 1.92 12.43
N LEU A 230 -2.37 2.59 13.33
CA LEU A 230 -2.90 3.11 14.58
C LEU A 230 -3.11 4.63 14.53
N PHE A 231 -2.85 5.28 13.40
CA PHE A 231 -2.90 6.74 13.28
C PHE A 231 -4.32 7.30 13.37
N SER A 232 -5.31 6.54 12.92
CA SER A 232 -6.73 6.91 12.92
C SER A 232 -7.53 6.28 14.06
N VAL A 233 -6.85 5.78 15.11
CA VAL A 233 -7.49 5.10 16.24
C VAL A 233 -7.65 6.08 17.39
N ASP A 234 -8.89 6.46 17.67
CA ASP A 234 -9.28 7.39 18.73
C ASP A 234 -9.91 6.68 19.94
N ASP A 235 -10.47 5.48 19.74
CA ASP A 235 -11.18 4.73 20.78
C ASP A 235 -10.83 3.22 20.81
N LEU A 236 -11.28 2.54 21.86
CA LEU A 236 -11.02 1.11 22.08
C LEU A 236 -11.71 0.21 21.03
N ALA A 237 -12.89 0.61 20.57
CA ALA A 237 -13.68 -0.16 19.61
C ALA A 237 -13.06 -0.12 18.20
N GLN A 238 -12.39 0.98 17.85
CA GLN A 238 -11.58 1.16 16.66
C GLN A 238 -10.27 0.37 16.77
N LEU A 239 -9.61 0.39 17.93
CA LEU A 239 -8.41 -0.43 18.16
C LEU A 239 -8.71 -1.92 17.93
N GLN A 240 -9.82 -2.42 18.47
CA GLN A 240 -10.28 -3.80 18.24
C GLN A 240 -10.50 -4.09 16.76
N MET A 241 -11.15 -3.18 16.05
CA MET A 241 -11.44 -3.33 14.62
C MET A 241 -10.14 -3.40 13.82
N VAL A 242 -9.19 -2.50 14.07
CA VAL A 242 -7.87 -2.50 13.41
C VAL A 242 -7.09 -3.78 13.72
N LEU A 243 -7.15 -4.27 14.96
CA LEU A 243 -6.50 -5.53 15.35
C LEU A 243 -7.06 -6.73 14.57
N VAL A 244 -8.40 -6.86 14.53
CA VAL A 244 -9.09 -7.99 13.90
C VAL A 244 -8.99 -7.94 12.37
N GLU A 245 -9.18 -6.76 11.77
CA GLU A 245 -9.30 -6.64 10.31
C GLU A 245 -7.96 -6.44 9.59
N GLN A 246 -6.95 -5.88 10.27
CA GLN A 246 -5.70 -5.48 9.61
C GLN A 246 -4.47 -6.14 10.25
N ILE A 247 -4.25 -5.95 11.56
CA ILE A 247 -3.00 -6.37 12.21
C ILE A 247 -2.89 -7.90 12.31
N ILE A 248 -3.89 -8.58 12.88
CA ILE A 248 -3.84 -10.04 13.07
C ILE A 248 -3.73 -10.77 11.71
N PRO A 249 -4.54 -10.46 10.69
CA PRO A 249 -4.42 -11.12 9.38
C PRO A 249 -3.03 -10.95 8.75
N GLN A 250 -2.46 -9.74 8.82
CA GLN A 250 -1.14 -9.47 8.25
C GLN A 250 -0.03 -10.25 8.99
N LEU A 251 -0.08 -10.28 10.33
CA LEU A 251 0.88 -11.07 11.11
C LEU A 251 0.71 -12.57 10.88
N ALA A 252 -0.53 -13.05 10.72
CA ALA A 252 -0.80 -14.46 10.44
C ALA A 252 -0.23 -14.89 9.08
N GLN A 253 -0.33 -14.01 8.08
CA GLN A 253 0.31 -14.21 6.78
C GLN A 253 1.83 -14.24 6.91
N ALA A 254 2.43 -13.30 7.64
CA ALA A 254 3.87 -13.24 7.87
C ALA A 254 4.42 -14.44 8.67
N ALA A 255 3.64 -14.95 9.62
CA ALA A 255 3.99 -16.14 10.41
C ALA A 255 3.82 -17.47 9.64
N GLY A 256 3.34 -17.45 8.39
CA GLY A 256 3.19 -18.63 7.56
C GLY A 256 2.25 -19.69 8.16
N GLY A 257 1.24 -19.27 8.92
CA GLY A 257 0.28 -20.16 9.57
C GLY A 257 0.75 -20.78 10.89
N GLN A 258 1.89 -20.37 11.44
CA GLN A 258 2.37 -20.82 12.76
C GLN A 258 1.64 -20.09 13.89
N VAL A 259 0.61 -20.74 14.45
CA VAL A 259 -0.22 -20.18 15.54
C VAL A 259 0.61 -19.80 16.77
N ILE A 260 1.63 -20.60 17.10
CA ILE A 260 2.52 -20.38 18.25
C ILE A 260 3.23 -19.02 18.16
N ILE A 261 3.67 -18.61 16.96
CA ILE A 261 4.32 -17.31 16.76
C ILE A 261 3.33 -16.17 17.04
N LEU A 262 2.07 -16.32 16.58
CA LEU A 262 1.04 -15.32 16.84
C LEU A 262 0.71 -15.22 18.33
N GLN A 263 0.55 -16.36 19.00
CA GLN A 263 0.31 -16.40 20.44
C GLN A 263 1.47 -15.74 21.20
N TYR A 264 2.72 -15.97 20.81
CA TYR A 264 3.86 -15.29 21.39
C TYR A 264 3.81 -13.76 21.19
N ILE A 265 3.49 -13.29 19.98
CA ILE A 265 3.40 -11.84 19.67
C ILE A 265 2.34 -11.14 20.52
N PHE A 266 1.18 -11.78 20.73
CA PHE A 266 0.10 -11.26 21.59
C PHE A 266 0.23 -11.66 23.08
N ARG A 267 1.35 -12.32 23.43
CA ARG A 267 1.65 -12.90 24.74
C ARG A 267 0.63 -13.97 25.21
N ASP A 268 -0.21 -14.56 24.39
CA ASP A 268 -1.33 -15.43 24.80
C ASP A 268 -0.95 -16.68 25.62
N GLU A 269 0.31 -17.16 25.57
CA GLU A 269 0.78 -18.42 26.18
C GLU A 269 0.46 -18.61 27.68
N GLN A 270 0.34 -17.52 28.45
CA GLN A 270 0.13 -17.57 29.90
C GLN A 270 -1.26 -17.07 30.35
N GLN A 271 -2.20 -16.86 29.43
CA GLN A 271 -3.52 -16.34 29.77
C GLN A 271 -4.62 -17.38 29.75
N PRO A 272 -5.70 -17.16 30.54
CA PRO A 272 -6.95 -17.87 30.37
C PRO A 272 -7.47 -17.76 28.93
N LEU A 273 -8.08 -18.83 28.42
CA LEU A 273 -8.67 -18.90 27.07
C LEU A 273 -9.62 -17.74 26.75
N SER A 274 -10.38 -17.24 27.74
CA SER A 274 -11.29 -16.11 27.58
C SER A 274 -10.59 -14.78 27.24
N THR A 275 -9.31 -14.65 27.58
CA THR A 275 -8.52 -13.41 27.42
C THR A 275 -7.41 -13.54 26.37
N GLN A 276 -7.25 -14.72 25.76
CA GLN A 276 -6.31 -14.92 24.64
C GLN A 276 -6.85 -14.27 23.37
N PHE A 277 -6.01 -13.59 22.61
CA PHE A 277 -6.40 -13.02 21.31
C PHE A 277 -6.54 -14.09 20.24
N ILE A 278 -5.65 -15.08 20.25
CA ILE A 278 -5.54 -16.15 19.23
C ILE A 278 -5.69 -17.53 19.87
N HIS A 279 -6.61 -18.32 19.36
CA HIS A 279 -6.81 -19.73 19.71
C HIS A 279 -6.26 -20.65 18.63
N ASP A 280 -5.71 -21.78 19.03
CA ASP A 280 -5.40 -22.87 18.11
C ASP A 280 -6.68 -23.64 17.79
N SER A 281 -7.02 -23.76 16.50
CA SER A 281 -8.19 -24.50 16.03
C SER A 281 -8.30 -25.91 16.60
N GLN A 282 -7.18 -26.57 16.90
CA GLN A 282 -7.15 -27.92 17.50
C GLN A 282 -7.47 -27.93 19.00
N THR A 283 -7.12 -26.87 19.73
CA THR A 283 -7.35 -26.79 21.18
C THR A 283 -8.82 -26.57 21.54
N MET A 284 -9.56 -25.84 20.70
CA MET A 284 -11.01 -25.63 20.86
C MET A 284 -11.82 -26.90 20.60
N ILE A 285 -11.48 -27.68 19.57
CA ILE A 285 -12.16 -28.96 19.27
C ILE A 285 -12.04 -29.93 20.45
N ASN A 286 -10.87 -29.99 21.09
CA ASN A 286 -10.68 -30.83 22.27
C ASN A 286 -11.43 -30.31 23.49
N ASN A 287 -11.63 -29.00 23.64
CA ASN A 287 -12.33 -28.45 24.80
C ASN A 287 -13.87 -28.56 24.67
N ASP A 288 -14.41 -28.45 23.46
CA ASP A 288 -15.84 -28.72 23.18
C ASP A 288 -16.21 -30.20 23.42
N LEU A 289 -15.24 -31.11 23.34
CA LEU A 289 -15.41 -32.53 23.70
C LEU A 289 -15.38 -32.78 25.22
N TYR A 290 -14.87 -31.84 26.02
CA TYR A 290 -14.66 -32.01 27.46
C TYR A 290 -15.66 -31.27 28.37
N ASP A 291 -16.54 -30.42 27.84
CA ASP A 291 -17.65 -29.84 28.62
C ASP A 291 -19.04 -30.16 28.04
N PRO A 292 -19.61 -31.35 28.32
CA PRO A 292 -20.99 -31.66 27.98
C PRO A 292 -22.01 -31.08 28.98
N MET A 293 -21.60 -30.38 30.04
CA MET A 293 -22.46 -30.09 31.20
C MET A 293 -22.89 -28.62 31.34
N SER A 294 -22.33 -27.67 30.57
CA SER A 294 -22.73 -26.26 30.64
C SER A 294 -23.85 -25.82 29.68
N LYS A 295 -24.33 -26.71 28.79
CA LYS A 295 -25.49 -26.45 27.90
C LYS A 295 -26.71 -27.30 28.26
N SER A 296 -27.30 -27.04 29.43
CA SER A 296 -28.70 -27.42 29.68
C SER A 296 -29.49 -26.17 30.06
N HIS A 297 -30.66 -26.01 29.43
CA HIS A 297 -31.58 -24.86 29.48
C HIS A 297 -31.40 -23.78 28.42
N ALA A 298 -31.77 -24.10 27.17
CA ALA A 298 -32.91 -23.45 26.50
C ALA A 298 -33.09 -23.97 25.06
N ALA A 299 -34.35 -24.21 24.69
CA ALA A 299 -34.89 -24.37 23.33
C ALA A 299 -34.56 -25.66 22.54
N THR A 300 -35.34 -26.69 22.85
CA THR A 300 -35.83 -27.65 21.85
C THR A 300 -36.80 -26.94 20.88
N GLN A 301 -36.87 -27.41 19.63
CA GLN A 301 -37.67 -26.91 18.48
C GLN A 301 -37.07 -25.74 17.70
N HIS A 302 -36.16 -26.05 16.77
CA HIS A 302 -36.37 -25.88 15.32
C HIS A 302 -35.16 -26.49 14.60
N GLN A 303 -35.25 -27.80 14.37
CA GLN A 303 -34.40 -28.51 13.42
C GLN A 303 -35.26 -28.68 12.16
N MET A 304 -34.68 -28.37 10.99
CA MET A 304 -35.30 -28.30 9.65
C MET A 304 -35.74 -26.89 9.24
N PHE A 305 -34.78 -26.07 8.77
CA PHE A 305 -34.89 -25.01 7.74
C PHE A 305 -33.77 -23.98 7.93
N ALA A 306 -32.52 -24.35 7.62
CA ALA A 306 -31.42 -23.39 7.43
C ALA A 306 -30.27 -23.96 6.58
N GLU A 307 -30.60 -24.70 5.50
CA GLU A 307 -29.59 -25.17 4.52
C GLU A 307 -29.24 -24.12 3.44
N GLN A 308 -29.61 -22.84 3.62
CA GLN A 308 -29.31 -21.79 2.64
C GLN A 308 -28.51 -20.59 3.19
N GLY A 309 -28.04 -20.66 4.44
CA GLY A 309 -27.18 -19.63 5.05
C GLY A 309 -25.68 -19.98 5.15
N ALA A 310 -25.30 -21.20 4.75
CA ALA A 310 -23.95 -21.76 4.96
C ALA A 310 -22.91 -21.35 3.89
N PHE A 311 -23.11 -20.20 3.22
CA PHE A 311 -22.20 -19.73 2.16
C PHE A 311 -21.38 -18.47 2.54
N LEU A 312 -21.64 -17.86 3.70
CA LEU A 312 -20.83 -16.72 4.20
C LEU A 312 -19.83 -17.08 5.31
N GLY A 313 -19.78 -18.34 5.77
CA GLY A 313 -18.86 -18.80 6.82
C GLY A 313 -17.57 -19.44 6.32
N GLN A 314 -17.42 -19.64 4.99
CA GLN A 314 -16.21 -20.20 4.38
C GLN A 314 -15.31 -19.10 3.84
N SER A 315 -14.79 -18.27 4.73
CA SER A 315 -13.74 -17.32 4.39
C SER A 315 -13.02 -16.99 5.69
N MET A 316 -12.02 -17.80 6.03
CA MET A 316 -10.84 -17.53 6.89
C MET A 316 -10.24 -18.84 7.43
N ASN A 317 -10.15 -19.88 6.60
CA ASN A 317 -9.46 -21.14 6.96
C ASN A 317 -8.17 -21.27 6.15
N VAL A 318 -7.38 -20.19 6.14
CA VAL A 318 -6.05 -20.14 5.54
C VAL A 318 -5.06 -19.88 6.67
N GLY A 319 -4.69 -20.96 7.36
CA GLY A 319 -3.87 -20.95 8.58
C GLY A 319 -4.72 -21.37 9.77
N GLY A 320 -4.32 -22.42 10.50
CA GLY A 320 -5.09 -23.06 11.57
C GLY A 320 -5.29 -22.22 12.85
N TYR A 321 -5.33 -20.89 12.76
CA TYR A 321 -5.61 -19.99 13.87
C TYR A 321 -7.09 -19.58 13.87
N MET A 322 -7.67 -19.38 15.05
CA MET A 322 -8.96 -18.70 15.20
C MET A 322 -8.79 -17.47 16.08
N MET A 323 -9.40 -16.36 15.70
CA MET A 323 -9.47 -15.18 16.56
C MET A 323 -10.53 -15.40 17.64
N ASN A 324 -10.30 -14.85 18.83
CA ASN A 324 -11.26 -14.98 19.93
C ASN A 324 -12.61 -14.35 19.56
N PRO A 325 -13.74 -15.07 19.70
CA PRO A 325 -15.07 -14.55 19.37
C PRO A 325 -15.45 -13.30 20.18
N ASP A 326 -14.97 -13.17 21.42
CA ASP A 326 -15.24 -11.98 22.25
C ASP A 326 -14.50 -10.74 21.74
N LEU A 327 -13.33 -10.92 21.11
CA LEU A 327 -12.59 -9.85 20.43
C LEU A 327 -13.35 -9.36 19.19
N ILE A 328 -13.93 -10.28 18.42
CA ILE A 328 -14.72 -9.96 17.23
C ILE A 328 -16.04 -9.28 17.61
N ALA A 329 -16.73 -9.81 18.62
CA ALA A 329 -18.01 -9.30 19.08
C ALA A 329 -17.89 -8.00 19.89
N LYS A 330 -16.66 -7.58 20.25
CA LYS A 330 -16.38 -6.42 21.10
C LYS A 330 -17.01 -6.55 22.50
N THR A 331 -17.04 -7.77 23.02
CA THR A 331 -17.74 -8.13 24.27
C THR A 331 -16.79 -8.70 25.32
N GLY A 332 -17.31 -8.86 26.54
CA GLY A 332 -16.61 -9.55 27.61
C GLY A 332 -15.38 -8.79 28.11
N GLU A 333 -14.29 -9.53 28.31
CA GLU A 333 -13.05 -9.00 28.88
C GLU A 333 -12.31 -8.05 27.91
N PHE A 334 -12.52 -8.17 26.59
CA PHE A 334 -11.93 -7.27 25.58
C PHE A 334 -12.51 -5.85 25.60
N GLY A 335 -13.65 -5.63 26.26
CA GLY A 335 -14.14 -4.28 26.54
C GLY A 335 -13.28 -3.49 27.54
N LYS A 336 -12.31 -4.14 28.20
CA LYS A 336 -11.45 -3.50 29.21
C LYS A 336 -10.10 -3.08 28.62
N PRO A 337 -9.67 -1.82 28.79
CA PRO A 337 -8.35 -1.34 28.42
C PRO A 337 -7.19 -2.20 28.94
N ALA A 338 -7.34 -2.82 30.12
CA ALA A 338 -6.34 -3.65 30.78
C ALA A 338 -5.81 -4.81 29.90
N ILE A 339 -6.63 -5.37 29.01
CA ILE A 339 -6.19 -6.45 28.12
C ILE A 339 -5.17 -5.97 27.10
N TYR A 340 -5.33 -4.75 26.60
CA TYR A 340 -4.41 -4.17 25.62
C TYR A 340 -3.15 -3.63 26.31
N GLN A 341 -3.27 -3.17 27.55
CA GLN A 341 -2.13 -2.74 28.36
C GLN A 341 -1.11 -3.86 28.59
N ARG A 342 -1.56 -5.11 28.62
CA ARG A 342 -0.70 -6.29 28.66
C ARG A 342 0.32 -6.36 27.53
N LEU A 343 0.00 -5.77 26.37
CA LEU A 343 0.88 -5.76 25.21
C LEU A 343 2.04 -4.76 25.36
N TYR A 344 2.06 -3.93 26.42
CA TYR A 344 3.12 -2.93 26.67
C TYR A 344 4.36 -3.52 27.34
N GLU A 345 4.17 -4.59 28.10
CA GLU A 345 5.21 -5.35 28.78
C GLU A 345 5.84 -6.40 27.85
#